data_AF-A0A845D5J2-F1
#
_entry.id   AF-A0A845D5J2-F1
#
_cell.length_a   1.000
_cell.length_b   1.000
_cell.length_c   1.000
_cell.angle_alpha   90.00
_cell.angle_beta   90.00
_cell.angle_gamma   90.00
#
_symmetry.space_group_name_H-M   'P 1'
#
loop_
_entity.id
_entity.type
_entity.pdbx_description
1 polymer ?
#
loop_
_entity_poly.entity_id
_entity_poly.type
_entity_poly.pdbx_seq_one_letter_code
_entity_poly.pdbx_strand_id
1 'polypeptide(L)'
;MTRCDSIEAAAQIAGIDPHEGVQIIGAARLADRHHPPFDLGQPALVLEITDVATAQAVGAVLGNAYPVDHPLQLIYLKGNGTRSARVLPLADLATSAGVGEGACLYVPALHHSSYADLQEVIAHLRAPYGCPWDREQTLASTRTFLLDEVAETLEAMDSEDEAHIAEELGDVLGIIAMIAQIATEEGRFQMADAVRLSVEKLVRRHPHVFGEDEIDDIEHLYTRWEEIKAEERAAQDRPARGPLDAVPAALPALRKAREMQSKADKAGLLDRVALAGSSPELEGLLPDGSEEQALGLLLWRLVALANVRGLDGEDALRAFIGRWRAENTP
;
A
#
# COMPACT_ATOMS: atom_id res chain seq x y z
N MET A 1 -6.78 -7.57 -42.19
CA MET A 1 -6.38 -8.47 -41.08
C MET A 1 -7.39 -8.25 -39.98
N THR A 2 -7.98 -9.30 -39.43
CA THR A 2 -8.91 -9.15 -38.30
C THR A 2 -8.11 -8.86 -37.02
N ARG A 3 -8.75 -8.30 -35.99
CA ARG A 3 -8.09 -8.07 -34.68
C ARG A 3 -7.61 -9.37 -34.01
N CYS A 4 -8.22 -10.50 -34.32
CA CYS A 4 -7.81 -11.82 -33.84
C CYS A 4 -6.49 -12.26 -34.50
N ASP A 5 -6.39 -12.09 -35.83
CA ASP A 5 -5.17 -12.43 -36.59
C ASP A 5 -3.94 -11.64 -36.13
N SER A 6 -4.13 -10.39 -35.65
CA SER A 6 -3.02 -9.58 -35.12
C SER A 6 -2.49 -10.08 -33.78
N ILE A 7 -3.34 -10.63 -32.92
CA ILE A 7 -2.93 -11.14 -31.60
C ILE A 7 -2.10 -12.42 -31.78
N GLU A 8 -2.60 -13.38 -32.55
CA GLU A 8 -1.88 -14.62 -32.83
C GLU A 8 -0.55 -14.35 -33.55
N ALA A 9 -0.55 -13.42 -34.53
CA ALA A 9 0.68 -13.02 -35.20
C ALA A 9 1.68 -12.36 -34.26
N ALA A 10 1.22 -11.49 -33.34
CA ALA A 10 2.09 -10.86 -32.35
C ALA A 10 2.67 -11.90 -31.38
N ALA A 11 1.84 -12.80 -30.85
CA ALA A 11 2.28 -13.87 -29.95
C ALA A 11 3.32 -14.80 -30.62
N GLN A 12 3.07 -15.20 -31.87
CA GLN A 12 4.00 -16.02 -32.63
C GLN A 12 5.36 -15.32 -32.83
N ILE A 13 5.36 -14.00 -33.08
CA ILE A 13 6.60 -13.22 -33.22
C ILE A 13 7.32 -13.05 -31.88
N ALA A 14 6.56 -12.93 -30.79
CA ALA A 14 7.09 -12.90 -29.43
C ALA A 14 7.60 -14.25 -28.93
N GLY A 15 7.31 -15.34 -29.66
CA GLY A 15 7.69 -16.69 -29.27
C GLY A 15 6.95 -17.17 -28.03
N ILE A 16 5.74 -16.65 -27.78
CA ILE A 16 4.91 -17.00 -26.63
C ILE A 16 3.69 -17.81 -27.06
N ASP A 17 3.27 -18.73 -26.20
CA ASP A 17 1.99 -19.42 -26.34
C ASP A 17 0.89 -18.59 -25.64
N PRO A 18 -0.13 -18.07 -26.37
CA PRO A 18 -1.25 -17.38 -25.76
C PRO A 18 -2.00 -18.21 -24.70
N HIS A 19 -1.92 -19.53 -24.76
CA HIS A 19 -2.55 -20.44 -23.80
C HIS A 19 -1.84 -20.49 -22.44
N GLU A 20 -0.62 -19.94 -22.33
CA GLU A 20 0.17 -19.94 -21.10
C GLU A 20 0.03 -18.66 -20.26
N GLY A 21 -0.96 -17.80 -20.56
CA GLY A 21 -1.34 -16.69 -19.66
C GLY A 21 -1.11 -15.27 -20.18
N VAL A 22 -0.96 -15.09 -21.50
CA VAL A 22 -0.75 -13.75 -22.10
C VAL A 22 -1.93 -12.80 -21.85
N GLN A 23 -1.63 -11.64 -21.29
CA GLN A 23 -2.59 -10.56 -21.05
C GLN A 23 -2.62 -9.59 -22.23
N ILE A 24 -3.79 -9.05 -22.56
CA ILE A 24 -3.95 -8.18 -23.74
C ILE A 24 -4.60 -6.87 -23.31
N ILE A 25 -3.99 -5.74 -23.72
CA ILE A 25 -4.50 -4.41 -23.44
C ILE A 25 -4.29 -3.49 -24.65
N GLY A 26 -5.25 -2.59 -24.91
CA GLY A 26 -5.07 -1.53 -25.91
C GLY A 26 -4.20 -0.40 -25.36
N ALA A 27 -3.30 0.14 -26.20
CA ALA A 27 -2.35 1.18 -25.82
C ALA A 27 -3.05 2.44 -25.28
N ALA A 28 -4.13 2.88 -25.91
CA ALA A 28 -4.92 4.02 -25.42
C ALA A 28 -5.46 3.80 -24.00
N ARG A 29 -5.99 2.59 -23.71
CA ARG A 29 -6.49 2.26 -22.37
C ARG A 29 -5.37 2.21 -21.34
N LEU A 30 -4.18 1.78 -21.72
CA LEU A 30 -3.01 1.75 -20.85
C LEU A 30 -2.46 3.16 -20.62
N ALA A 31 -2.43 4.00 -21.65
CA ALA A 31 -1.99 5.40 -21.60
C ALA A 31 -2.81 6.24 -20.62
N ASP A 32 -4.10 5.93 -20.42
CA ASP A 32 -4.99 6.60 -19.46
C ASP A 32 -4.85 6.09 -18.01
N ARG A 33 -3.75 5.39 -17.67
CA ARG A 33 -3.52 4.82 -16.32
C ARG A 33 -2.34 5.49 -15.64
N HIS A 34 -2.24 5.25 -14.33
CA HIS A 34 -1.08 5.65 -13.52
C HIS A 34 -0.21 4.46 -13.11
N HIS A 35 -0.70 3.23 -13.30
CA HIS A 35 0.02 1.98 -13.04
C HIS A 35 -0.52 0.90 -13.98
N PRO A 36 0.29 -0.09 -14.42
CA PRO A 36 -0.20 -1.17 -15.25
C PRO A 36 -1.35 -1.94 -14.58
N PRO A 37 -2.50 -2.13 -15.25
CA PRO A 37 -3.68 -2.77 -14.66
C PRO A 37 -3.70 -4.29 -14.89
N PHE A 38 -2.55 -4.90 -15.06
CA PHE A 38 -2.37 -6.32 -15.37
C PHE A 38 -1.31 -6.94 -14.45
N ASP A 39 -1.15 -8.26 -14.52
CA ASP A 39 -0.32 -9.03 -13.59
C ASP A 39 1.13 -9.01 -14.10
N LEU A 40 2.05 -8.51 -13.28
CA LEU A 40 3.45 -8.38 -13.69
C LEU A 40 4.14 -9.73 -13.87
N GLY A 41 3.65 -10.79 -13.22
CA GLY A 41 4.16 -12.16 -13.33
C GLY A 41 3.74 -12.85 -14.63
N GLN A 42 2.89 -12.20 -15.43
CA GLN A 42 2.43 -12.70 -16.73
C GLN A 42 2.89 -11.78 -17.87
N PRO A 43 3.17 -12.33 -19.06
CA PRO A 43 3.47 -11.53 -20.24
C PRO A 43 2.26 -10.72 -20.69
N ALA A 44 2.51 -9.52 -21.24
CA ALA A 44 1.47 -8.67 -21.80
C ALA A 44 1.72 -8.28 -23.27
N LEU A 45 0.65 -8.20 -24.04
CA LEU A 45 0.60 -7.60 -25.37
C LEU A 45 -0.18 -6.29 -25.31
N VAL A 46 0.52 -5.18 -25.56
CA VAL A 46 -0.06 -3.85 -25.73
C VAL A 46 -0.31 -3.61 -27.22
N LEU A 47 -1.58 -3.55 -27.62
CA LEU A 47 -1.99 -3.42 -29.01
C LEU A 47 -2.21 -1.96 -29.40
N GLU A 48 -2.12 -1.67 -30.70
CA GLU A 48 -2.53 -0.38 -31.28
C GLU A 48 -1.70 0.82 -30.74
N ILE A 49 -0.36 0.74 -30.74
CA ILE A 49 0.50 1.90 -30.43
C ILE A 49 0.58 2.81 -31.66
N THR A 50 -0.37 3.73 -31.77
CA THR A 50 -0.64 4.50 -32.99
C THR A 50 0.31 5.66 -33.25
N ASP A 51 0.93 6.20 -32.21
CA ASP A 51 1.73 7.42 -32.28
C ASP A 51 2.70 7.55 -31.10
N VAL A 52 3.64 8.48 -31.24
CA VAL A 52 4.71 8.73 -30.26
C VAL A 52 4.15 9.18 -28.91
N ALA A 53 3.06 9.94 -28.89
CA ALA A 53 2.45 10.40 -27.63
C ALA A 53 1.87 9.22 -26.83
N THR A 54 1.20 8.30 -27.51
CA THR A 54 0.70 7.05 -26.93
C THR A 54 1.85 6.18 -26.43
N ALA A 55 2.93 6.04 -27.21
CA ALA A 55 4.12 5.30 -26.76
C ALA A 55 4.79 5.92 -25.52
N GLN A 56 4.86 7.25 -25.45
CA GLN A 56 5.36 7.99 -24.28
C GLN A 56 4.50 7.73 -23.05
N ALA A 57 3.18 7.85 -23.18
CA ALA A 57 2.25 7.60 -22.09
C ALA A 57 2.32 6.13 -21.62
N VAL A 58 2.30 5.17 -22.54
CA VAL A 58 2.49 3.74 -22.22
C VAL A 58 3.82 3.50 -21.50
N GLY A 59 4.91 4.09 -21.98
CA GLY A 59 6.23 3.98 -21.34
C GLY A 59 6.23 4.54 -19.92
N ALA A 60 5.59 5.68 -19.69
CA ALA A 60 5.45 6.28 -18.36
C ALA A 60 4.64 5.36 -17.42
N VAL A 61 3.54 4.77 -17.90
CA VAL A 61 2.76 3.82 -17.08
C VAL A 61 3.57 2.58 -16.75
N LEU A 62 4.22 1.95 -17.73
CA LEU A 62 5.07 0.78 -17.49
C LEU A 62 6.24 1.10 -16.55
N GLY A 63 6.81 2.30 -16.62
CA GLY A 63 7.91 2.74 -15.75
C GLY A 63 7.55 2.83 -14.26
N ASN A 64 6.27 2.78 -13.89
CA ASN A 64 5.84 2.66 -12.49
C ASN A 64 5.97 1.23 -11.93
N ALA A 65 6.26 0.23 -12.77
CA ALA A 65 6.29 -1.18 -12.36
C ALA A 65 7.50 -1.97 -12.92
N TYR A 66 8.10 -1.51 -14.01
CA TYR A 66 9.20 -2.19 -14.69
C TYR A 66 10.50 -1.39 -14.59
N PRO A 67 11.67 -2.04 -14.45
CA PRO A 67 12.96 -1.39 -14.57
C PRO A 67 13.12 -0.65 -15.90
N VAL A 68 13.85 0.46 -15.88
CA VAL A 68 14.05 1.31 -17.07
C VAL A 68 14.77 0.57 -18.21
N ASP A 69 15.55 -0.46 -17.90
CA ASP A 69 16.27 -1.32 -18.84
C ASP A 69 15.50 -2.59 -19.21
N HIS A 70 14.27 -2.79 -18.70
CA HIS A 70 13.45 -3.96 -18.98
C HIS A 70 13.27 -4.16 -20.50
N PRO A 71 13.62 -5.34 -21.05
CA PRO A 71 13.58 -5.56 -22.47
C PRO A 71 12.13 -5.68 -22.95
N LEU A 72 11.74 -4.79 -23.85
CA LEU A 72 10.48 -4.83 -24.56
C LEU A 72 10.70 -5.29 -25.99
N GLN A 73 9.68 -5.88 -26.61
CA GLN A 73 9.72 -6.19 -28.04
C GLN A 73 8.65 -5.41 -28.79
N LEU A 74 9.08 -4.47 -29.62
CA LEU A 74 8.21 -3.70 -30.50
C LEU A 74 8.00 -4.46 -31.81
N ILE A 75 6.76 -4.88 -32.04
CA ILE A 75 6.30 -5.74 -33.12
C ILE A 75 5.54 -4.89 -34.14
N TYR A 76 5.80 -5.11 -35.42
CA TYR A 76 5.15 -4.43 -36.53
C TYR A 76 4.40 -5.42 -37.39
N LEU A 77 3.09 -5.24 -37.49
CA LEU A 77 2.19 -6.05 -38.30
C LEU A 77 1.57 -5.16 -39.39
N LYS A 78 2.21 -5.12 -40.57
CA LYS A 78 1.72 -4.31 -41.68
C LYS A 78 0.61 -5.03 -42.44
N GLY A 79 -0.37 -4.27 -42.93
CA GLY A 79 -1.50 -4.79 -43.72
C GLY A 79 -1.12 -5.50 -45.04
N ASN A 80 0.12 -5.31 -45.52
CA ASN A 80 0.68 -6.01 -46.67
C ASN A 80 1.27 -7.40 -46.32
N GLY A 81 1.11 -7.88 -45.07
CA GLY A 81 1.65 -9.14 -44.59
C GLY A 81 3.10 -9.10 -44.12
N THR A 82 3.78 -7.95 -44.19
CA THR A 82 5.13 -7.79 -43.63
C THR A 82 5.06 -7.80 -42.11
N ARG A 83 5.91 -8.63 -41.50
CA ARG A 83 6.04 -8.80 -40.05
C ARG A 83 7.50 -8.60 -39.65
N SER A 84 7.75 -7.78 -38.63
CA SER A 84 9.09 -7.59 -38.07
C SER A 84 8.99 -7.25 -36.60
N ALA A 85 10.05 -7.49 -35.84
CA ALA A 85 10.15 -7.09 -34.45
C ALA A 85 11.57 -6.63 -34.12
N ARG A 86 11.68 -5.81 -33.08
CA ARG A 86 12.97 -5.46 -32.47
C ARG A 86 12.83 -5.36 -30.96
N VAL A 87 13.90 -5.71 -30.26
CA VAL A 87 14.01 -5.54 -28.81
C VAL A 87 14.56 -4.14 -28.52
N LEU A 88 14.07 -3.51 -27.46
CA LEU A 88 14.51 -2.22 -26.94
C LEU A 88 14.28 -2.17 -25.43
N PRO A 89 15.08 -1.42 -24.66
CA PRO A 89 14.77 -1.18 -23.25
C PRO A 89 13.53 -0.28 -23.11
N LEU A 90 12.85 -0.36 -21.98
CA LEU A 90 11.68 0.47 -21.67
C LEU A 90 11.95 1.97 -21.81
N ALA A 91 13.11 2.44 -21.34
CA ALA A 91 13.52 3.84 -21.43
C ALA A 91 13.52 4.39 -22.87
N ASP A 92 13.75 3.52 -23.86
CA ASP A 92 13.86 3.92 -25.26
C ASP A 92 12.50 3.94 -25.97
N LEU A 93 11.42 3.40 -25.39
CA LEU A 93 10.12 3.23 -26.06
C LEU A 93 9.61 4.54 -26.68
N ALA A 94 9.72 5.63 -25.92
CA ALA A 94 9.28 6.97 -26.29
C ALA A 94 10.04 7.59 -27.47
N THR A 95 11.33 7.27 -27.63
CA THR A 95 12.20 7.84 -28.67
C THR A 95 12.36 6.91 -29.87
N SER A 96 11.72 5.74 -29.79
CA SER A 96 11.97 4.64 -30.67
C SER A 96 11.34 4.87 -32.07
N ALA A 97 12.14 4.71 -33.12
CA ALA A 97 11.66 4.82 -34.49
C ALA A 97 10.72 3.65 -34.83
N GLY A 98 9.60 3.93 -35.51
CA GLY A 98 8.68 2.92 -36.05
C GLY A 98 7.31 2.85 -35.38
N VAL A 99 7.08 3.55 -34.27
CA VAL A 99 5.74 3.69 -33.67
C VAL A 99 4.75 4.22 -34.72
N GLY A 100 3.57 3.60 -34.83
CA GLY A 100 2.63 3.88 -35.92
C GLY A 100 1.63 2.75 -36.19
N GLU A 101 0.93 2.83 -37.33
CA GLU A 101 -0.08 1.84 -37.73
C GLU A 101 0.47 0.41 -37.75
N GLY A 102 -0.20 -0.49 -37.03
CA GLY A 102 0.18 -1.91 -36.92
C GLY A 102 1.28 -2.20 -35.90
N ALA A 103 1.73 -1.20 -35.11
CA ALA A 103 2.66 -1.43 -34.01
C ALA A 103 1.96 -2.01 -32.78
N CYS A 104 2.56 -3.06 -32.22
CA CYS A 104 2.19 -3.70 -30.97
C CYS A 104 3.44 -3.87 -30.11
N LEU A 105 3.30 -3.93 -28.79
CA LEU A 105 4.41 -4.08 -27.86
C LEU A 105 4.19 -5.34 -27.05
N TYR A 106 5.17 -6.23 -27.07
CA TYR A 106 5.26 -7.33 -26.14
C TYR A 106 6.10 -6.89 -24.93
N VAL A 107 5.53 -7.08 -23.75
CA VAL A 107 6.13 -6.81 -22.45
C VAL A 107 6.34 -8.16 -21.76
N PRO A 108 7.59 -8.63 -21.63
CA PRO A 108 7.89 -9.86 -20.90
C PRO A 108 7.48 -9.75 -19.42
N ALA A 109 7.13 -10.88 -18.83
CA ALA A 109 6.84 -10.99 -17.39
C ALA A 109 8.05 -10.62 -16.53
N LEU A 110 7.78 -10.06 -15.36
CA LEU A 110 8.69 -10.00 -14.23
C LEU A 110 8.39 -11.22 -13.33
N HIS A 111 9.16 -12.29 -13.49
CA HIS A 111 8.96 -13.52 -12.73
C HIS A 111 9.00 -13.26 -11.22
N HIS A 112 8.08 -13.85 -10.46
CA HIS A 112 7.99 -13.73 -8.99
C HIS A 112 7.85 -12.29 -8.49
N SER A 113 7.30 -11.40 -9.32
CA SER A 113 7.18 -9.96 -9.01
C SER A 113 5.74 -9.50 -8.94
N SER A 114 4.78 -10.42 -8.91
CA SER A 114 3.37 -10.09 -8.74
C SER A 114 2.83 -10.51 -7.39
N TYR A 115 1.77 -9.82 -6.97
CA TYR A 115 1.05 -10.20 -5.77
C TYR A 115 0.38 -11.58 -5.92
N ALA A 116 -0.02 -11.97 -7.14
CA ALA A 116 -0.60 -13.29 -7.39
C ALA A 116 0.44 -14.40 -7.19
N ASP A 117 1.70 -14.19 -7.59
CA ASP A 117 2.79 -15.13 -7.33
C ASP A 117 2.97 -15.35 -5.82
N LEU A 118 2.96 -14.27 -5.04
CA LEU A 118 3.05 -14.35 -3.57
C LEU A 118 1.87 -15.11 -2.96
N GLN A 119 0.65 -14.84 -3.42
CA GLN A 119 -0.54 -15.55 -2.94
C GLN A 119 -0.45 -17.04 -3.24
N GLU A 120 0.01 -17.42 -4.43
CA GLU A 120 0.17 -18.83 -4.81
C GLU A 120 1.23 -19.51 -3.94
N VAL A 121 2.38 -18.87 -3.71
CA VAL A 121 3.43 -19.42 -2.82
C VAL A 121 2.87 -19.66 -1.41
N ILE A 122 2.16 -18.69 -0.84
CA ILE A 122 1.57 -18.81 0.51
C ILE A 122 0.48 -19.88 0.56
N ALA A 123 -0.38 -19.97 -0.47
CA ALA A 123 -1.37 -21.03 -0.59
C ALA A 123 -0.70 -22.41 -0.68
N HIS A 124 0.40 -22.53 -1.42
CA HIS A 124 1.17 -23.77 -1.54
C HIS A 124 1.83 -24.16 -0.21
N LEU A 125 2.43 -23.20 0.52
CA LEU A 125 3.00 -23.42 1.84
C LEU A 125 1.97 -23.95 2.85
N ARG A 126 0.71 -23.53 2.73
CA ARG A 126 -0.38 -23.99 3.60
C ARG A 126 -1.16 -25.20 3.09
N ALA A 127 -0.91 -25.64 1.86
CA ALA A 127 -1.56 -26.82 1.29
C ALA A 127 -1.28 -28.08 2.14
N PRO A 128 -2.07 -29.18 2.00
CA PRO A 128 -1.87 -30.40 2.80
C PRO A 128 -0.44 -30.98 2.77
N TYR A 129 0.30 -30.75 1.68
CA TYR A 129 1.69 -31.18 1.49
C TYR A 129 2.72 -30.05 1.66
N GLY A 130 2.27 -28.87 2.10
CA GLY A 130 3.09 -27.70 2.35
C GLY A 130 3.85 -27.77 3.67
N CYS A 131 4.40 -26.64 4.09
CA CYS A 131 5.20 -26.50 5.29
C CYS A 131 4.36 -26.69 6.56
N PRO A 132 4.75 -27.59 7.49
CA PRO A 132 4.02 -27.79 8.74
C PRO A 132 3.89 -26.52 9.59
N TRP A 133 4.95 -25.69 9.64
CA TRP A 133 4.94 -24.46 10.44
C TRP A 133 3.95 -23.44 9.87
N ASP A 134 3.93 -23.24 8.55
CA ASP A 134 3.00 -22.32 7.89
C ASP A 134 1.55 -22.76 8.11
N ARG A 135 1.28 -24.06 8.04
CA ARG A 135 -0.05 -24.65 8.26
C ARG A 135 -0.56 -24.46 9.69
N GLU A 136 0.34 -24.47 10.67
CA GLU A 136 0.00 -24.26 12.08
C GLU A 136 -0.32 -22.79 12.41
N GLN A 137 0.00 -21.83 11.51
CA GLN A 137 -0.29 -20.43 11.73
C GLN A 137 -1.79 -20.15 11.76
N THR A 138 -2.16 -19.23 12.67
CA THR A 138 -3.52 -18.74 12.89
C THR A 138 -3.53 -17.22 12.85
N LEU A 139 -4.69 -16.60 12.69
CA LEU A 139 -4.80 -15.13 12.79
C LEU A 139 -4.37 -14.55 14.15
N ALA A 140 -4.28 -15.38 15.19
CA ALA A 140 -3.78 -14.96 16.48
C ALA A 140 -2.25 -14.91 16.50
N SER A 141 -1.58 -15.93 15.95
CA SER A 141 -0.11 -15.99 15.90
C SER A 141 0.48 -14.98 14.92
N THR A 142 -0.19 -14.71 13.79
CA THR A 142 0.30 -13.73 12.79
C THR A 142 0.34 -12.29 13.27
N ARG A 143 -0.28 -11.96 14.42
CA ARG A 143 -0.27 -10.59 14.96
C ARG A 143 1.11 -10.16 15.41
N THR A 144 1.86 -11.06 16.05
CA THR A 144 3.21 -10.77 16.54
C THR A 144 4.14 -10.59 15.35
N PHE A 145 4.14 -11.53 14.40
CA PHE A 145 4.93 -11.42 13.18
C PHE A 145 4.62 -10.13 12.42
N LEU A 146 3.35 -9.77 12.23
CA LEU A 146 3.00 -8.50 11.58
C LEU A 146 3.56 -7.27 12.31
N LEU A 147 3.61 -7.31 13.64
CA LEU A 147 4.19 -6.20 14.41
C LEU A 147 5.71 -6.15 14.25
N ASP A 148 6.36 -7.32 14.26
CA ASP A 148 7.80 -7.47 14.09
C ASP A 148 8.23 -6.96 12.70
N GLU A 149 7.62 -7.45 11.60
CA GLU A 149 7.96 -7.00 10.23
C GLU A 149 7.71 -5.49 10.03
N VAL A 150 6.68 -4.94 10.68
CA VAL A 150 6.43 -3.49 10.64
C VAL A 150 7.51 -2.73 11.40
N ALA A 151 8.02 -3.26 12.51
CA ALA A 151 9.12 -2.64 13.25
C ALA A 151 10.42 -2.70 12.45
N GLU A 152 10.73 -3.83 11.81
CA GLU A 152 11.90 -4.00 10.95
C GLU A 152 11.81 -3.10 9.70
N THR A 153 10.64 -2.97 9.09
CA THR A 153 10.39 -1.98 8.01
C THR A 153 10.69 -0.54 8.46
N LEU A 154 10.29 -0.17 9.69
CA LEU A 154 10.55 1.17 10.23
C LEU A 154 12.05 1.38 10.49
N GLU A 155 12.76 0.37 10.99
CA GLU A 155 14.22 0.41 11.17
C GLU A 155 14.93 0.56 9.81
N ALA A 156 14.49 -0.18 8.79
CA ALA A 156 15.01 -0.05 7.43
C ALA A 156 14.80 1.37 6.88
N MET A 157 13.62 1.96 7.09
CA MET A 157 13.34 3.36 6.70
C MET A 157 14.26 4.35 7.41
N ASP A 158 14.51 4.18 8.71
CA ASP A 158 15.38 5.07 9.50
C ASP A 158 16.85 4.99 9.05
N SER A 159 17.27 3.85 8.52
CA SER A 159 18.61 3.63 7.95
C SER A 159 18.80 4.15 6.52
N GLU A 160 17.72 4.56 5.84
CA GLU A 160 17.68 4.95 4.42
C GLU A 160 18.26 3.87 3.46
N ASP A 161 18.26 2.59 3.85
CA ASP A 161 18.71 1.48 3.02
C ASP A 161 17.58 1.00 2.10
N GLU A 162 17.62 1.43 0.84
CA GLU A 162 16.58 1.12 -0.16
C GLU A 162 16.36 -0.39 -0.37
N ALA A 163 17.42 -1.19 -0.29
CA ALA A 163 17.32 -2.64 -0.50
C ALA A 163 16.65 -3.31 0.71
N HIS A 164 17.04 -2.90 1.91
CA HIS A 164 16.44 -3.38 3.15
C HIS A 164 14.97 -2.95 3.26
N ILE A 165 14.63 -1.70 2.90
CA ILE A 165 13.24 -1.24 2.86
C ILE A 165 12.38 -2.12 1.94
N ALA A 166 12.92 -2.52 0.78
CA ALA A 166 12.21 -3.37 -0.16
C ALA A 166 12.02 -4.81 0.35
N GLU A 167 13.03 -5.36 1.03
CA GLU A 167 12.99 -6.68 1.70
C GLU A 167 11.90 -6.72 2.76
N GLU A 168 11.95 -5.80 3.73
CA GLU A 168 11.02 -5.75 4.86
C GLU A 168 9.56 -5.45 4.43
N LEU A 169 9.39 -4.59 3.41
CA LEU A 169 8.07 -4.36 2.82
C LEU A 169 7.52 -5.65 2.16
N GLY A 170 8.40 -6.46 1.58
CA GLY A 170 8.09 -7.78 1.06
C GLY A 170 7.60 -8.73 2.16
N ASP A 171 8.25 -8.73 3.33
CA ASP A 171 7.86 -9.57 4.47
C ASP A 171 6.53 -9.15 5.09
N VAL A 172 6.27 -7.84 5.20
CA VAL A 172 4.94 -7.31 5.55
C VAL A 172 3.88 -7.80 4.56
N LEU A 173 4.15 -7.77 3.25
CA LEU A 173 3.24 -8.30 2.23
C LEU A 173 3.04 -9.82 2.38
N GLY A 174 4.08 -10.57 2.71
CA GLY A 174 4.05 -12.00 2.99
C GLY A 174 3.12 -12.33 4.15
N ILE A 175 3.24 -11.62 5.28
CA ILE A 175 2.35 -11.80 6.44
C ILE A 175 0.90 -11.39 6.10
N ILE A 176 0.69 -10.33 5.32
CA ILE A 176 -0.64 -9.94 4.84
C ILE A 176 -1.26 -11.05 3.97
N ALA A 177 -0.48 -11.64 3.05
CA ALA A 177 -0.94 -12.77 2.22
C ALA A 177 -1.26 -14.00 3.08
N MET A 178 -0.43 -14.32 4.08
CA MET A 178 -0.67 -15.39 5.07
C MET A 178 -1.99 -15.18 5.81
N ILE A 179 -2.25 -13.96 6.30
CA ILE A 179 -3.50 -13.59 6.96
C ILE A 179 -4.71 -13.80 6.04
N ALA A 180 -4.61 -13.33 4.78
CA ALA A 180 -5.69 -13.48 3.80
C ALA A 180 -5.95 -14.95 3.44
N GLN A 181 -4.89 -15.76 3.34
CA GLN A 181 -4.99 -17.19 3.06
C GLN A 181 -5.66 -17.94 4.22
N ILE A 182 -5.24 -17.70 5.48
CA ILE A 182 -5.90 -18.25 6.67
C ILE A 182 -7.38 -17.85 6.70
N ALA A 183 -7.71 -16.58 6.46
CA ALA A 183 -9.09 -16.11 6.45
C ALA A 183 -9.93 -16.75 5.34
N THR A 184 -9.31 -17.04 4.19
CA THR A 184 -9.95 -17.74 3.07
C THR A 184 -10.25 -19.19 3.43
N GLU A 185 -9.29 -19.91 4.02
CA GLU A 185 -9.45 -21.30 4.49
C GLU A 185 -10.52 -21.42 5.58
N GLU A 186 -10.63 -20.42 6.46
CA GLU A 186 -11.67 -20.32 7.49
C GLU A 186 -13.05 -19.86 6.94
N GLY A 187 -13.16 -19.55 5.64
CA GLY A 187 -14.40 -19.11 5.02
C GLY A 187 -14.88 -17.72 5.46
N ARG A 188 -13.95 -16.82 5.81
CA ARG A 188 -14.26 -15.51 6.40
C ARG A 188 -14.29 -14.38 5.40
N PHE A 189 -13.18 -14.17 4.69
CA PHE A 189 -13.03 -13.18 3.62
C PHE A 189 -11.85 -13.56 2.73
N GLN A 190 -11.82 -13.02 1.52
CA GLN A 190 -10.70 -13.17 0.59
C GLN A 190 -9.90 -11.87 0.49
N MET A 191 -8.67 -11.95 -0.04
CA MET A 191 -7.86 -10.75 -0.25
C MET A 191 -8.56 -9.71 -1.15
N ALA A 192 -9.33 -10.17 -2.14
CA ALA A 192 -10.15 -9.31 -2.99
C ALA A 192 -11.15 -8.45 -2.20
N ASP A 193 -11.70 -8.94 -1.08
CA ASP A 193 -12.58 -8.14 -0.22
C ASP A 193 -11.84 -7.02 0.48
N ALA A 194 -10.65 -7.33 1.03
CA ALA A 194 -9.83 -6.33 1.72
C ALA A 194 -9.38 -5.22 0.75
N VAL A 195 -8.92 -5.60 -0.45
CA VAL A 195 -8.55 -4.66 -1.51
C VAL A 195 -9.75 -3.82 -1.94
N ARG A 196 -10.91 -4.46 -2.21
CA ARG A 196 -12.13 -3.75 -2.60
C ARG A 196 -12.56 -2.72 -1.55
N LEU A 197 -12.60 -3.12 -0.28
CA LEU A 197 -12.93 -2.22 0.83
C LEU A 197 -11.93 -1.05 0.96
N SER A 198 -10.65 -1.29 0.68
CA SER A 198 -9.63 -0.25 0.69
C SER A 198 -9.82 0.74 -0.46
N VAL A 199 -9.99 0.22 -1.69
CA VAL A 199 -10.18 1.02 -2.91
C VAL A 199 -11.46 1.85 -2.83
N GLU A 200 -12.60 1.24 -2.51
CA GLU A 200 -13.88 1.95 -2.36
C GLU A 200 -13.78 3.08 -1.33
N LYS A 201 -13.10 2.82 -0.20
CA LYS A 201 -12.87 3.82 0.85
C LYS A 201 -11.94 4.95 0.40
N LEU A 202 -10.85 4.64 -0.32
CA LEU A 202 -9.93 5.65 -0.84
C LEU A 202 -10.63 6.52 -1.89
N VAL A 203 -11.33 5.92 -2.86
CA VAL A 203 -12.08 6.67 -3.88
C VAL A 203 -13.11 7.60 -3.22
N ARG A 204 -13.90 7.08 -2.30
CA ARG A 204 -14.95 7.85 -1.62
C ARG A 204 -14.41 8.95 -0.71
N ARG A 205 -13.21 8.80 -0.14
CA ARG A 205 -12.55 9.82 0.70
C ARG A 205 -11.76 10.86 -0.10
N HIS A 206 -11.65 10.70 -1.41
CA HIS A 206 -10.99 11.66 -2.30
C HIS A 206 -11.93 12.10 -3.44
N PRO A 207 -13.10 12.66 -3.13
CA PRO A 207 -14.02 13.18 -4.16
C PRO A 207 -13.40 14.31 -5.00
N HIS A 208 -12.34 14.94 -4.51
CA HIS A 208 -11.57 15.94 -5.24
C HIS A 208 -10.58 15.36 -6.27
N VAL A 209 -10.27 14.07 -6.15
CA VAL A 209 -9.44 13.35 -7.14
C VAL A 209 -10.33 12.55 -8.11
N PHE A 210 -11.41 11.94 -7.59
CA PHE A 210 -12.24 10.98 -8.33
C PHE A 210 -13.66 11.46 -8.64
N GLY A 211 -14.03 12.67 -8.20
CA GLY A 211 -15.36 13.27 -8.37
C GLY A 211 -15.27 14.72 -8.83
N GLU A 212 -16.19 15.55 -8.38
CA GLU A 212 -16.33 16.96 -8.81
C GLU A 212 -15.94 17.97 -7.73
N ASP A 213 -15.53 17.52 -6.53
CA ASP A 213 -15.19 18.44 -5.44
C ASP A 213 -13.90 19.22 -5.78
N GLU A 214 -13.92 20.53 -5.60
CA GLU A 214 -12.72 21.36 -5.67
C GLU A 214 -12.18 21.59 -4.25
N ILE A 215 -10.86 21.43 -4.09
CA ILE A 215 -10.15 21.68 -2.83
C ILE A 215 -9.00 22.63 -3.12
N ASP A 216 -9.06 23.80 -2.48
CA ASP A 216 -8.14 24.91 -2.74
C ASP A 216 -6.87 24.83 -1.88
N ASP A 217 -6.95 24.23 -0.70
CA ASP A 217 -5.83 24.11 0.23
C ASP A 217 -5.92 22.89 1.18
N ILE A 218 -4.83 22.67 1.93
CA ILE A 218 -4.68 21.53 2.85
C ILE A 218 -5.63 21.65 4.07
N GLU A 219 -5.93 22.86 4.54
CA GLU A 219 -6.83 23.04 5.70
C GLU A 219 -8.27 22.67 5.33
N HIS A 220 -8.70 23.08 4.14
CA HIS A 220 -9.97 22.69 3.54
C HIS A 220 -10.02 21.17 3.32
N LEU A 221 -8.93 20.56 2.82
CA LEU A 221 -8.81 19.10 2.70
C LEU A 221 -9.03 18.37 4.02
N TYR A 222 -8.39 18.81 5.11
CA TYR A 222 -8.56 18.19 6.42
C TYR A 222 -9.99 18.31 6.93
N THR A 223 -10.62 19.46 6.73
CA THR A 223 -12.01 19.70 7.15
C THR A 223 -12.95 18.76 6.41
N ARG A 224 -12.85 18.71 5.08
CA ARG A 224 -13.64 17.79 4.23
C ARG A 224 -13.41 16.33 4.60
N TRP A 225 -12.18 15.96 4.91
CA TRP A 225 -11.87 14.58 5.27
C TRP A 225 -12.53 14.15 6.58
N GLU A 226 -12.64 15.04 7.57
CA GLU A 226 -13.35 14.76 8.80
C GLU A 226 -14.88 14.71 8.62
N GLU A 227 -15.44 15.55 7.74
CA GLU A 227 -16.85 15.48 7.34
C GLU A 227 -17.20 14.13 6.69
N ILE A 228 -16.44 13.71 5.67
CA ILE A 228 -16.64 12.42 5.00
C ILE A 228 -16.53 11.26 6.00
N LYS A 229 -15.55 11.31 6.93
CA LYS A 229 -15.43 10.29 7.99
C LYS A 229 -16.62 10.32 8.95
N ALA A 230 -17.25 11.47 9.19
CA ALA A 230 -18.44 11.59 10.04
C ALA A 230 -19.67 10.98 9.35
N GLU A 231 -19.87 11.26 8.06
CA GLU A 231 -20.93 10.67 7.24
C GLU A 231 -20.81 9.14 7.17
N GLU A 232 -19.59 8.62 6.97
CA GLU A 232 -19.32 7.16 7.00
C GLU A 232 -19.76 6.52 8.32
N ARG A 233 -19.49 7.18 9.45
CA ARG A 233 -19.87 6.69 10.77
C ARG A 233 -21.37 6.69 10.96
N ALA A 234 -22.07 7.68 10.41
CA ALA A 234 -23.53 7.76 10.46
C ALA A 234 -24.21 6.71 9.56
N ALA A 235 -23.59 6.36 8.42
CA ALA A 235 -24.14 5.40 7.46
C ALA A 235 -23.94 3.92 7.87
N GLN A 236 -22.93 3.63 8.69
CA GLN A 236 -22.79 2.32 9.31
C GLN A 236 -23.76 2.28 10.49
N ASP A 237 -24.77 1.41 10.44
CA ASP A 237 -25.74 1.07 11.53
C ASP A 237 -25.06 0.48 12.80
N ARG A 238 -23.81 0.87 13.04
CA ARG A 238 -23.04 0.61 14.24
C ARG A 238 -23.39 1.71 15.24
N PRO A 239 -23.49 1.38 16.54
CA PRO A 239 -23.68 2.41 17.56
C PRO A 239 -22.63 3.50 17.36
N ALA A 240 -23.07 4.77 17.44
CA ALA A 240 -22.20 5.92 17.28
C ALA A 240 -20.98 5.74 18.18
N ARG A 241 -19.85 5.44 17.56
CA ARG A 241 -18.57 5.33 18.23
C ARG A 241 -18.26 6.71 18.78
N GLY A 242 -18.04 6.81 20.10
CA GLY A 242 -17.68 8.05 20.76
C GLY A 242 -16.44 8.69 20.10
N PRO A 243 -16.20 10.00 20.27
CA PRO A 243 -15.11 10.71 19.61
C PRO A 243 -13.71 10.07 19.82
N LEU A 244 -13.55 9.29 20.89
CA LEU A 244 -12.32 8.59 21.28
C LEU A 244 -12.23 7.14 20.80
N ASP A 245 -13.31 6.58 20.25
CA ASP A 245 -13.40 5.18 19.81
C ASP A 245 -12.64 4.87 18.51
N ALA A 246 -12.17 5.93 17.84
CA ALA A 246 -11.38 5.84 16.63
C ALA A 246 -9.88 5.58 16.88
N VAL A 247 -9.40 5.66 18.13
CA VAL A 247 -7.99 5.34 18.45
C VAL A 247 -7.81 3.82 18.52
N PRO A 248 -7.00 3.20 17.63
CA PRO A 248 -6.81 1.76 17.64
C PRO A 248 -6.19 1.28 18.96
N ALA A 249 -6.73 0.19 19.51
CA ALA A 249 -6.26 -0.34 20.79
C ALA A 249 -4.81 -0.86 20.74
N ALA A 250 -4.38 -1.31 19.55
CA ALA A 250 -3.08 -1.92 19.28
C ALA A 250 -1.96 -0.92 18.96
N LEU A 251 -2.22 0.39 18.91
CA LEU A 251 -1.13 1.36 18.72
C LEU A 251 -0.14 1.30 19.89
N PRO A 252 1.17 1.48 19.62
CA PRO A 252 2.18 1.72 20.64
C PRO A 252 1.78 2.87 21.55
N ALA A 253 2.12 2.80 22.84
CA ALA A 253 1.51 3.61 23.88
C ALA A 253 1.69 5.11 23.67
N LEU A 254 2.87 5.55 23.24
CA LEU A 254 3.17 6.97 22.97
C LEU A 254 2.35 7.48 21.78
N ARG A 255 2.27 6.72 20.68
CA ARG A 255 1.44 7.07 19.51
C ARG A 255 -0.04 7.09 19.87
N LYS A 256 -0.48 6.08 20.63
CA LYS A 256 -1.84 5.99 21.16
C LYS A 256 -2.19 7.18 22.04
N ALA A 257 -1.28 7.61 22.92
CA ALA A 257 -1.46 8.78 23.77
C ALA A 257 -1.63 10.05 22.93
N ARG A 258 -0.75 10.26 21.94
CA ARG A 258 -0.81 11.42 21.05
C ARG A 258 -2.12 11.48 20.27
N GLU A 259 -2.55 10.37 19.67
CA GLU A 259 -3.83 10.30 18.96
C GLU A 259 -5.03 10.51 19.89
N MET A 260 -5.01 9.92 21.10
CA MET A 260 -6.05 10.08 22.10
C MET A 260 -6.18 11.55 22.53
N GLN A 261 -5.07 12.18 22.91
CA GLN A 261 -5.06 13.59 23.31
C GLN A 261 -5.53 14.50 22.18
N SER A 262 -5.08 14.28 20.93
CA SER A 262 -5.52 15.08 19.79
C SER A 262 -7.02 14.97 19.54
N LYS A 263 -7.61 13.77 19.64
CA LYS A 263 -9.05 13.57 19.46
C LYS A 263 -9.85 14.12 20.64
N ALA A 264 -9.37 13.95 21.87
CA ALA A 264 -10.00 14.48 23.06
C ALA A 264 -10.04 16.01 23.06
N ASP A 265 -8.94 16.64 22.67
CA ASP A 265 -8.81 18.10 22.54
C ASP A 265 -9.81 18.66 21.51
N LYS A 266 -9.86 18.05 20.33
CA LYS A 266 -10.85 18.39 19.29
C LYS A 266 -12.30 18.19 19.75
N ALA A 267 -12.55 17.23 20.64
CA ALA A 267 -13.87 16.96 21.19
C ALA A 267 -14.21 17.82 22.44
N GLY A 268 -13.30 18.69 22.88
CA GLY A 268 -13.45 19.49 24.10
C GLY A 268 -13.41 18.68 25.40
N LEU A 269 -12.92 17.44 25.36
CA LEU A 269 -12.78 16.54 26.51
C LEU A 269 -11.44 16.69 27.23
N LEU A 270 -10.48 17.35 26.58
CA LEU A 270 -9.15 17.64 27.10
C LEU A 270 -8.74 19.04 26.63
N ASP A 271 -7.95 19.75 27.43
CA ASP A 271 -7.18 20.90 26.96
C ASP A 271 -5.70 20.51 27.08
N ARG A 272 -5.02 20.33 25.93
CA ARG A 272 -3.63 19.88 25.92
C ARG A 272 -2.66 20.91 26.48
N VAL A 273 -2.96 22.20 26.31
CA VAL A 273 -2.13 23.29 26.82
C VAL A 273 -2.25 23.35 28.34
N ALA A 274 -3.48 23.26 28.86
CA ALA A 274 -3.70 23.18 30.30
C ALA A 274 -3.11 21.90 30.91
N LEU A 275 -3.20 20.76 30.21
CA LEU A 275 -2.57 19.51 30.65
C LEU A 275 -1.04 19.66 30.73
N ALA A 276 -0.40 20.25 29.72
CA ALA A 276 1.04 20.50 29.73
C ALA A 276 1.45 21.41 30.91
N GLY A 277 0.69 22.49 31.14
CA GLY A 277 0.91 23.42 32.24
C GLY A 277 0.50 22.93 33.63
N SER A 278 -0.06 21.74 33.74
CA SER A 278 -0.48 21.18 35.04
C SER A 278 0.69 20.71 35.93
N SER A 279 1.91 20.60 35.37
CA SER A 279 3.13 20.27 36.12
C SER A 279 4.29 21.17 35.70
N PRO A 280 4.57 22.25 36.46
CA PRO A 280 5.71 23.13 36.23
C PRO A 280 7.06 22.39 36.23
N GLU A 281 7.16 21.28 36.97
CA GLU A 281 8.36 20.44 36.98
C GLU A 281 8.60 19.75 35.63
N LEU A 282 7.53 19.30 34.95
CA LEU A 282 7.63 18.69 33.62
C LEU A 282 7.93 19.74 32.55
N GLU A 283 7.31 20.92 32.62
CA GLU A 283 7.63 22.05 31.73
C GLU A 283 9.10 22.45 31.84
N GLY A 284 9.65 22.49 33.06
CA GLY A 284 11.06 22.80 33.30
C GLY A 284 12.04 21.77 32.70
N LEU A 285 11.60 20.53 32.48
CA LEU A 285 12.40 19.47 31.85
C LEU A 285 12.38 19.54 30.31
N LEU A 286 11.38 20.20 29.74
CA LEU A 286 11.21 20.34 28.29
C LEU A 286 10.67 21.74 27.92
N PRO A 287 11.48 22.79 28.09
CA PRO A 287 11.05 24.18 27.86
C PRO A 287 10.72 24.45 26.39
N ASP A 288 9.99 25.55 26.12
CA ASP A 288 9.67 26.00 24.77
C ASP A 288 10.93 26.14 23.90
N GLY A 289 10.87 25.58 22.69
CA GLY A 289 12.00 25.54 21.76
C GLY A 289 12.96 24.36 21.98
N SER A 290 12.64 23.41 22.86
CA SER A 290 13.40 22.16 23.00
C SER A 290 13.44 21.36 21.69
N GLU A 291 14.60 20.80 21.39
CA GLU A 291 14.82 19.93 20.24
C GLU A 291 14.37 18.48 20.53
N GLU A 292 14.10 17.71 19.47
CA GLU A 292 13.67 16.31 19.58
C GLU A 292 14.68 15.45 20.36
N GLN A 293 15.97 15.75 20.26
CA GLN A 293 17.02 15.06 21.00
C GLN A 293 16.84 15.19 22.53
N ALA A 294 16.38 16.35 23.01
CA ALA A 294 16.14 16.57 24.44
C ALA A 294 14.94 15.75 24.94
N LEU A 295 13.86 15.70 24.15
CA LEU A 295 12.70 14.86 24.42
C LEU A 295 13.08 13.37 24.42
N GLY A 296 13.86 12.93 23.44
CA GLY A 296 14.35 11.56 23.35
C GLY A 296 15.15 11.15 24.58
N LEU A 297 16.08 12.00 25.05
CA LEU A 297 16.86 11.74 26.25
C LEU A 297 15.99 11.66 27.52
N LEU A 298 14.96 12.51 27.63
CA LEU A 298 14.03 12.50 28.76
C LEU A 298 13.22 11.19 28.80
N LEU A 299 12.66 10.78 27.66
CA LEU A 299 11.92 9.53 27.52
C LEU A 299 12.82 8.32 27.82
N TRP A 300 14.04 8.30 27.31
CA TRP A 300 15.03 7.25 27.58
C TRP A 300 15.32 7.10 29.08
N ARG A 301 15.54 8.22 29.78
CA ARG A 301 15.78 8.24 31.24
C ARG A 301 14.56 7.76 32.02
N LEU A 302 13.35 8.13 31.58
CA LEU A 302 12.12 7.68 32.22
C LEU A 302 11.92 6.16 32.06
N VAL A 303 12.20 5.61 30.87
CA VAL A 303 12.18 4.16 30.63
C VAL A 303 13.22 3.44 31.49
N ALA A 304 14.44 3.97 31.57
CA ALA A 304 15.48 3.40 32.44
C ALA A 304 15.05 3.40 33.92
N LEU A 305 14.43 4.49 34.38
CA LEU A 305 13.88 4.56 35.73
C LEU A 305 12.74 3.54 35.94
N ALA A 306 11.81 3.42 34.99
CA ALA A 306 10.73 2.45 35.03
C ALA A 306 11.27 1.01 35.15
N ASN A 307 12.29 0.66 34.35
CA ASN A 307 12.95 -0.64 34.38
C ASN A 307 13.59 -0.94 35.75
N VAL A 308 14.29 0.03 36.35
CA VAL A 308 14.85 -0.12 37.71
C VAL A 308 13.76 -0.35 38.77
N ARG A 309 12.53 0.10 38.50
CA ARG A 309 11.37 -0.08 39.37
C ARG A 309 10.50 -1.29 38.99
N GLY A 310 10.88 -2.07 37.99
CA GLY A 310 10.10 -3.20 37.50
C GLY A 310 8.76 -2.80 36.87
N LEU A 311 8.68 -1.59 36.31
CA LEU A 311 7.51 -1.07 35.62
C LEU A 311 7.74 -1.15 34.11
N ASP A 312 6.74 -1.64 33.38
CA ASP A 312 6.71 -1.60 31.92
C ASP A 312 6.04 -0.30 31.46
N GLY A 313 6.79 0.55 30.76
CA GLY A 313 6.31 1.87 30.32
C GLY A 313 5.21 1.80 29.25
N GLU A 314 5.27 0.81 28.37
CA GLU A 314 4.30 0.60 27.29
C GLU A 314 2.96 0.18 27.89
N ASP A 315 2.96 -0.84 28.74
CA ASP A 315 1.75 -1.33 29.40
C ASP A 315 1.18 -0.31 30.39
N ALA A 316 2.03 0.38 31.15
CA ALA A 316 1.58 1.39 32.11
C ALA A 316 0.82 2.52 31.42
N LEU A 317 1.35 3.06 30.32
CA LEU A 317 0.72 4.14 29.57
C LEU A 317 -0.52 3.64 28.81
N ARG A 318 -0.49 2.44 28.21
CA ARG A 318 -1.69 1.86 27.58
C ARG A 318 -2.83 1.67 28.57
N ALA A 319 -2.54 1.15 29.76
CA ALA A 319 -3.52 0.96 30.81
C ALA A 319 -4.07 2.29 31.32
N PHE A 320 -3.22 3.32 31.47
CA PHE A 320 -3.66 4.66 31.83
C PHE A 320 -4.60 5.26 30.77
N ILE A 321 -4.23 5.22 29.48
CA ILE A 321 -5.07 5.71 28.38
C ILE A 321 -6.44 5.01 28.38
N GLY A 322 -6.45 3.69 28.62
CA GLY A 322 -7.68 2.91 28.72
C GLY A 322 -8.61 3.39 29.85
N ARG A 323 -8.06 3.60 31.05
CA ARG A 323 -8.81 4.13 32.21
C ARG A 323 -9.29 5.56 31.97
N TRP A 324 -8.40 6.44 31.53
CA TRP A 324 -8.72 7.83 31.24
C TRP A 324 -9.86 7.93 30.23
N ARG A 325 -9.82 7.14 29.15
CA ARG A 325 -10.92 7.10 28.17
C ARG A 325 -12.22 6.63 28.81
N ALA A 326 -12.21 5.59 29.62
CA ALA A 326 -13.42 5.08 30.28
C ALA A 326 -14.04 6.10 31.25
N GLU A 327 -13.21 6.95 31.88
CA GLU A 327 -13.66 8.01 32.80
C GLU A 327 -14.17 9.27 32.08
N ASN A 328 -13.72 9.51 30.85
CA ASN A 328 -13.99 10.74 30.09
C ASN A 328 -14.85 10.52 28.84
N THR A 329 -15.40 9.31 28.67
CA THR A 329 -16.41 9.01 27.64
C THR A 329 -17.76 8.80 28.35
N PRO A 330 -18.84 9.47 27.91
CA PRO A 330 -20.17 9.32 28.51
C PRO A 330 -20.77 7.93 28.33
#